data_AF-A0A8B6BZQ4-F1
#
_entry.id   AF-A0A8B6BZQ4-F1
#
_cell.length_a   1.000
_cell.length_b   1.000
_cell.length_c   1.000
_cell.angle_alpha   90.00
_cell.angle_beta   90.00
_cell.angle_gamma   90.00
#
_symmetry.space_group_name_H-M   'P 1'
#
loop_
_entity.id
_entity.type
_entity.pdbx_description
1 polymer ?
#
loop_
_entity_poly.entity_id
_entity_poly.type
_entity_poly.pdbx_seq_one_letter_code
_entity_poly.pdbx_strand_id
1 'polypeptide(L)'
;MTDACDTGLGIVLAQQGPEGERVIAYASRTIKPNERNYAVIEKEALAIVWGVKYFRHYLYGRKVTIITDHNPLKWLMNIKDPAGRLARWSLTLQEYDLQIEHRAGRKHQNADALSRIPPIAPLKDNKIEDVIPKLSIDRLCEMQRKDSNLFAIINYLEKGELPDQSSKARETVILSDNYELDNSGMYSDVEFWCKSCVDCATKKTPKHRPKAPLNPLPA
;
A
#
# COMPACT_ATOMS: atom_id res chain seq x y z
N MET A 1 1.81 -14.51 8.26
CA MET A 1 3.07 -14.94 7.61
C MET A 1 4.11 -13.85 7.76
N THR A 2 5.35 -14.20 8.02
CA THR A 2 6.48 -13.26 8.15
C THR A 2 7.66 -13.73 7.32
N ASP A 3 8.40 -12.78 6.77
CA ASP A 3 9.65 -13.01 6.04
C ASP A 3 10.62 -11.85 6.28
N ALA A 4 11.92 -12.16 6.32
CA ALA A 4 12.97 -11.16 6.47
C ALA A 4 14.08 -11.37 5.45
N CYS A 5 14.63 -10.27 4.96
CA CYS A 5 15.87 -10.30 4.18
C CYS A 5 16.82 -9.19 4.66
N ASP A 6 17.98 -9.05 4.05
CA ASP A 6 18.96 -8.03 4.45
C ASP A 6 18.48 -6.58 4.24
N THR A 7 17.48 -6.37 3.39
CA THR A 7 16.97 -5.05 3.03
C THR A 7 15.66 -4.70 3.72
N GLY A 8 14.79 -5.68 3.99
CA GLY A 8 13.43 -5.44 4.42
C GLY A 8 12.80 -6.57 5.21
N LEU A 9 11.71 -6.23 5.89
CA LEU A 9 10.83 -7.14 6.61
C LEU A 9 9.48 -7.11 5.91
N GLY A 10 8.88 -8.26 5.69
CA GLY A 10 7.58 -8.42 5.02
C GLY A 10 6.61 -9.25 5.86
N ILE A 11 5.37 -8.79 5.99
CA ILE A 11 4.35 -9.43 6.83
C ILE A 11 3.01 -9.42 6.13
N VAL A 12 2.34 -10.56 6.19
CA VAL A 12 1.00 -10.76 5.65
C VAL A 12 0.10 -11.27 6.77
N LEU A 13 -0.97 -10.53 7.04
CA LEU A 13 -2.06 -10.96 7.92
C LEU A 13 -3.14 -11.60 7.05
N ALA A 14 -3.42 -12.87 7.29
CA ALA A 14 -4.43 -13.62 6.57
C ALA A 14 -5.31 -14.40 7.56
N GLN A 15 -6.53 -14.69 7.13
CA GLN A 15 -7.50 -15.47 7.88
C GLN A 15 -7.87 -16.73 7.09
N GLN A 16 -7.89 -17.87 7.78
CA GLN A 16 -8.37 -19.12 7.22
C GLN A 16 -9.90 -19.13 7.27
N GLY A 17 -10.54 -19.22 6.10
CA GLY A 17 -11.98 -19.39 5.95
C GLY A 17 -12.34 -20.73 5.29
N PRO A 18 -13.64 -21.02 5.12
CA PRO A 18 -14.12 -22.23 4.46
C PRO A 18 -13.69 -22.33 2.99
N GLU A 19 -13.50 -21.19 2.31
CA GLU A 19 -13.05 -21.13 0.92
C GLU A 19 -11.52 -21.05 0.76
N GLY A 20 -10.78 -21.11 1.88
CA GLY A 20 -9.31 -21.03 1.89
C GLY A 20 -8.75 -19.82 2.64
N GLU A 21 -7.48 -19.53 2.38
CA GLU A 21 -6.75 -18.45 3.02
C GLU A 21 -7.06 -17.11 2.35
N ARG A 22 -7.60 -16.15 3.10
CA ARG A 22 -7.91 -14.80 2.62
C ARG A 22 -7.04 -13.77 3.30
N VAL A 23 -6.33 -12.97 2.51
CA VAL A 23 -5.49 -11.90 3.07
C VAL A 23 -6.35 -10.75 3.57
N ILE A 24 -6.04 -10.28 4.78
CA ILE A 24 -6.66 -9.11 5.41
C ILE A 24 -5.79 -7.87 5.15
N ALA A 25 -4.48 -7.98 5.39
CA ALA A 25 -3.57 -6.85 5.30
C ALA A 25 -2.14 -7.27 5.00
N TYR A 26 -1.41 -6.34 4.38
CA TYR A 26 0.02 -6.44 4.12
C TYR A 26 0.75 -5.32 4.87
N ALA A 27 1.95 -5.61 5.35
CA ALA A 27 2.83 -4.60 5.95
C ALA A 27 4.28 -4.94 5.63
N SER A 28 5.08 -3.92 5.33
CA SER A 28 6.52 -4.06 5.14
C SER A 28 7.27 -2.88 5.72
N ARG A 29 8.56 -3.09 6.03
CA ARG A 29 9.45 -2.03 6.49
C ARG A 29 10.88 -2.32 6.09
N THR A 30 11.63 -1.28 5.71
CA THR A 30 13.08 -1.37 5.54
C THR A 30 13.78 -1.63 6.87
N ILE A 31 14.82 -2.46 6.83
CA ILE A 31 15.70 -2.72 7.96
C ILE A 31 16.55 -1.47 8.25
N LYS A 32 16.62 -1.07 9.53
CA LYS A 32 17.43 0.08 9.97
C LYS A 32 18.92 -0.24 9.87
N PRO A 33 19.80 0.78 9.73
CA PRO A 33 21.25 0.55 9.61
C PRO A 33 21.85 -0.33 10.72
N ASN A 34 21.36 -0.19 11.95
CA ASN A 34 21.79 -1.00 13.10
C ASN A 34 21.24 -2.44 13.06
N GLU A 35 20.09 -2.68 12.44
CA GLU A 35 19.44 -3.99 12.29
C GLU A 35 20.05 -4.80 11.14
N ARG A 36 20.73 -4.16 10.18
CA ARG A 36 21.42 -4.84 9.07
C ARG A 36 22.50 -5.81 9.54
N ASN A 37 23.15 -5.49 10.64
CA ASN A 37 24.22 -6.29 11.23
C ASN A 37 23.70 -7.45 12.08
N TYR A 38 22.38 -7.62 12.20
CA TYR A 38 21.81 -8.72 12.97
C TYR A 38 22.02 -10.04 12.23
N ALA A 39 22.18 -11.12 12.99
CA ALA A 39 22.22 -12.46 12.42
C ALA A 39 20.89 -12.77 11.70
N VAL A 40 20.90 -13.67 10.72
CA VAL A 40 19.69 -14.05 9.96
C VAL A 40 18.55 -14.43 10.89
N ILE A 41 18.85 -15.26 11.91
CA ILE A 41 17.87 -15.70 12.90
C ILE A 41 17.28 -14.54 13.72
N GLU A 42 18.06 -13.49 13.98
CA GLU A 42 17.61 -12.30 14.69
C GLU A 42 16.76 -11.40 13.78
N LYS A 43 17.05 -11.35 12.48
CA LYS A 43 16.23 -10.62 11.49
C LYS A 43 14.85 -11.25 11.34
N GLU A 44 14.79 -12.57 11.30
CA GLU A 44 13.52 -13.30 11.30
C GLU A 44 12.72 -13.06 12.60
N ALA A 45 13.38 -13.15 13.75
CA ALA A 45 12.76 -12.81 15.04
C ALA A 45 12.27 -11.35 15.09
N LEU A 46 13.05 -10.42 14.50
CA LEU A 46 12.66 -9.03 14.38
C LEU A 46 11.41 -8.86 13.51
N ALA A 47 11.29 -9.59 12.39
CA ALA A 47 10.07 -9.57 11.56
C ALA A 47 8.85 -9.97 12.38
N ILE A 48 8.95 -11.07 13.13
CA ILE A 48 7.85 -11.53 14.01
C ILE A 48 7.47 -10.46 15.04
N VAL A 49 8.45 -9.97 15.81
CA VAL A 49 8.21 -8.99 16.88
C VAL A 49 7.63 -7.69 16.33
N TRP A 50 8.15 -7.22 15.19
CA TRP A 50 7.63 -6.03 14.55
C TRP A 50 6.20 -6.24 14.04
N GLY A 51 5.90 -7.39 13.42
CA GLY A 51 4.57 -7.71 12.94
C GLY A 51 3.50 -7.81 13.99
N VAL A 52 3.82 -8.50 15.08
CA VAL A 52 2.89 -8.66 16.19
C VAL A 52 2.56 -7.30 16.80
N LYS A 53 3.55 -6.41 16.93
CA LYS A 53 3.32 -5.02 17.37
C LYS A 53 2.50 -4.23 16.36
N TYR A 54 2.81 -4.33 15.06
CA TYR A 54 2.13 -3.59 14.01
C TYR A 54 0.64 -3.96 13.94
N PHE A 55 0.33 -5.25 14.00
CA PHE A 55 -1.03 -5.77 13.95
C PHE A 55 -1.65 -6.01 15.34
N ARG A 56 -1.13 -5.38 16.40
CA ARG A 56 -1.61 -5.59 17.79
C ARG A 56 -3.13 -5.50 17.92
N HIS A 57 -3.75 -4.54 17.23
CA HIS A 57 -5.20 -4.33 17.22
C HIS A 57 -6.01 -5.49 16.61
N TYR A 58 -5.40 -6.29 15.72
CA TYR A 58 -6.02 -7.51 15.19
C TYR A 58 -5.72 -8.75 16.06
N LEU A 59 -4.51 -8.83 16.60
CA LEU A 59 -3.98 -10.05 17.23
C LEU A 59 -4.30 -10.16 18.73
N TYR A 60 -4.47 -9.04 19.43
CA TYR A 60 -4.62 -9.04 20.89
C TYR A 60 -5.86 -9.83 21.33
N GLY A 61 -5.68 -10.72 22.31
CA GLY A 61 -6.76 -11.57 22.85
C GLY A 61 -7.21 -12.71 21.93
N ARG A 62 -6.49 -13.00 20.83
CA ARG A 62 -6.80 -14.09 19.90
C ARG A 62 -5.64 -15.08 19.79
N LYS A 63 -5.98 -16.34 19.49
CA LYS A 63 -5.03 -17.35 19.04
C LYS A 63 -4.59 -17.05 17.63
N VAL A 64 -3.28 -16.93 17.43
CA VAL A 64 -2.70 -16.54 16.14
C VAL A 64 -1.58 -17.50 15.77
N THR A 65 -1.63 -18.01 14.55
CA THR A 65 -0.56 -18.82 13.99
C THR A 65 0.40 -17.94 13.19
N ILE A 66 1.67 -17.92 13.61
CA ILE A 66 2.76 -17.27 12.89
C ILE A 66 3.39 -18.29 11.98
N ILE A 67 3.36 -18.01 10.68
CA ILE A 67 3.99 -18.85 9.65
C ILE A 67 5.29 -18.17 9.22
N THR A 68 6.40 -18.90 9.36
CA THR A 68 7.77 -18.49 8.98
C THR A 68 8.45 -19.61 8.18
N ASP A 69 9.38 -19.26 7.30
CA ASP A 69 10.22 -20.20 6.57
C ASP A 69 11.50 -20.57 7.34
N HIS A 70 11.68 -20.03 8.55
CA HIS A 70 12.84 -20.29 9.39
C HIS A 70 12.48 -21.11 10.64
N ASN A 71 12.77 -22.41 10.56
CA ASN A 71 12.49 -23.44 11.57
C ASN A 71 13.01 -23.13 13.01
N PRO A 72 14.15 -22.44 13.22
CA PRO A 72 14.68 -22.16 14.55
C PRO A 72 13.80 -21.27 15.45
N LEU A 73 12.79 -20.55 14.93
CA LEU A 73 11.99 -19.63 15.75
C LEU A 73 11.07 -20.28 16.77
N LYS A 74 10.81 -21.59 16.64
CA LYS A 74 10.17 -22.36 17.71
C LYS A 74 10.95 -22.29 19.03
N TRP A 75 12.26 -22.09 18.97
CA TRP A 75 13.11 -21.95 20.15
C TRP A 75 12.96 -20.58 20.85
N LEU A 76 12.52 -19.52 20.16
CA LEU A 76 12.45 -18.16 20.72
C LEU A 76 11.49 -18.05 21.93
N MET A 77 10.44 -18.87 21.94
CA MET A 77 9.49 -18.95 23.07
C MET A 77 9.98 -19.86 24.21
N ASN A 78 11.00 -20.70 23.96
CA ASN A 78 11.49 -21.73 24.88
C ASN A 78 12.97 -21.54 25.25
N ILE A 79 13.51 -20.32 25.12
CA ILE A 79 14.91 -20.06 25.48
C ILE A 79 15.06 -20.22 27.00
N LYS A 80 15.95 -21.13 27.44
CA LYS A 80 16.23 -21.38 28.86
C LYS A 80 16.90 -20.20 29.56
N ASP A 81 17.75 -19.46 28.85
CA ASP A 81 18.45 -18.29 29.38
C ASP A 81 18.54 -17.18 28.31
N PRO A 82 17.44 -16.47 28.04
CA PRO A 82 17.45 -15.43 27.03
C PRO A 82 18.17 -14.20 27.57
N ALA A 83 19.24 -13.79 26.89
CA ALA A 83 19.97 -12.56 27.20
C ALA A 83 19.71 -11.46 26.16
N GLY A 84 19.77 -10.19 26.61
CA GLY A 84 19.80 -9.03 25.74
C GLY A 84 18.52 -8.81 24.92
N ARG A 85 18.65 -8.84 23.58
CA ARG A 85 17.55 -8.48 22.67
C ARG A 85 16.49 -9.57 22.59
N LEU A 86 16.91 -10.83 22.50
CA LEU A 86 16.01 -11.98 22.42
C LEU A 86 15.14 -12.12 23.67
N ALA A 87 15.66 -11.78 24.86
CA ALA A 87 14.90 -11.74 26.10
C ALA A 87 13.73 -10.74 26.05
N ARG A 88 14.03 -9.51 25.64
CA ARG A 88 13.02 -8.44 25.51
C ARG A 88 11.96 -8.79 24.46
N TRP A 89 12.39 -9.46 23.38
CA TRP A 89 11.48 -9.93 22.34
C TRP A 89 10.61 -11.08 22.82
N SER A 90 11.17 -12.06 23.53
CA SER A 90 10.41 -13.17 24.12
C SER A 90 9.33 -12.65 25.08
N LEU A 91 9.67 -11.73 25.98
CA LEU A 91 8.71 -11.06 26.87
C LEU A 91 7.60 -10.31 26.11
N THR A 92 7.94 -9.66 25.00
CA THR A 92 6.93 -9.00 24.16
C THR A 92 5.98 -10.01 23.55
N LEU A 93 6.50 -11.13 23.05
CA LEU A 93 5.70 -12.16 22.37
C LEU A 93 4.80 -12.92 23.35
N GLN A 94 5.19 -13.04 24.63
CA GLN A 94 4.38 -13.62 25.69
C GLN A 94 3.09 -12.86 26.00
N GLU A 95 2.95 -11.60 25.57
CA GLU A 95 1.68 -10.85 25.67
C GLU A 95 0.57 -11.45 24.78
N TYR A 96 0.93 -12.32 23.81
CA TYR A 96 0.03 -12.83 22.79
C TYR A 96 -0.05 -14.37 22.83
N ASP A 97 -1.19 -14.93 22.42
CA ASP A 97 -1.39 -16.37 22.27
C ASP A 97 -0.93 -16.81 20.87
N LEU A 98 0.39 -17.03 20.73
CA LEU A 98 1.07 -17.27 19.46
C LEU A 98 1.48 -18.74 19.30
N GLN A 99 1.18 -19.31 18.14
CA GLN A 99 1.70 -20.61 17.69
C GLN A 99 2.61 -20.43 16.49
N ILE A 100 3.87 -20.86 16.57
CA ILE A 100 4.84 -20.73 15.47
C ILE A 100 4.85 -22.02 14.65
N GLU A 101 4.52 -21.90 13.36
CA GLU A 101 4.56 -22.97 12.38
C GLU A 101 5.57 -22.66 11.28
N HIS A 102 6.35 -23.68 10.94
CA HIS A 102 7.29 -23.59 9.83
C HIS A 102 6.63 -24.06 8.54
N ARG A 103 6.68 -23.23 7.49
CA ARG A 103 6.20 -23.57 6.15
C ARG A 103 7.34 -23.32 5.15
N ALA A 104 7.66 -24.30 4.32
CA ALA A 104 8.75 -24.18 3.35
C ALA A 104 8.55 -23.01 2.38
N GLY A 105 9.63 -22.25 2.13
CA GLY A 105 9.63 -20.97 1.39
C GLY A 105 8.92 -20.97 0.03
N ARG A 106 8.86 -22.12 -0.69
CA ARG A 106 8.11 -22.23 -1.97
C ARG A 106 6.62 -21.89 -1.86
N LYS A 107 6.03 -22.03 -0.66
CA LYS A 107 4.62 -21.68 -0.37
C LYS A 107 4.47 -20.32 0.34
N HIS A 108 5.51 -19.49 0.34
CA HIS A 108 5.62 -18.25 1.11
C HIS A 108 5.78 -16.99 0.23
N GLN A 109 5.47 -17.10 -1.07
CA GLN A 109 5.71 -16.08 -2.10
C GLN A 109 5.13 -14.69 -1.74
N ASN A 110 4.00 -14.66 -1.03
CA ASN A 110 3.31 -13.40 -0.68
C ASN A 110 4.13 -12.51 0.29
N ALA A 111 4.79 -13.12 1.28
CA ALA A 111 5.63 -12.39 2.24
C ALA A 111 7.02 -12.11 1.65
N ASP A 112 7.52 -13.05 0.84
CA ASP A 112 8.82 -12.99 0.15
C ASP A 112 8.94 -11.77 -0.78
N ALA A 113 7.88 -11.50 -1.55
CA ALA A 113 7.82 -10.31 -2.40
C ALA A 113 7.95 -9.01 -1.60
N LEU A 114 7.36 -8.93 -0.40
CA LEU A 114 7.37 -7.72 0.42
C LEU A 114 8.70 -7.45 1.13
N SER A 115 9.44 -8.49 1.49
CA SER A 115 10.74 -8.32 2.15
C SER A 115 11.83 -7.99 1.13
N ARG A 116 11.80 -8.64 -0.05
CA ARG A 116 12.88 -8.61 -1.05
C ARG A 116 12.82 -7.44 -2.02
N ILE A 117 11.75 -6.63 -2.02
CA ILE A 117 11.74 -5.38 -2.79
C ILE A 117 12.83 -4.46 -2.21
N PRO A 118 13.88 -4.13 -2.98
CA PRO A 118 14.91 -3.24 -2.49
C PRO A 118 14.27 -1.91 -2.12
N PRO A 119 14.64 -1.28 -0.99
CA PRO A 119 14.24 0.08 -0.73
C PRO A 119 14.67 0.90 -1.94
N ILE A 120 13.73 1.60 -2.57
CA ILE A 120 14.04 2.64 -3.54
C ILE A 120 15.05 3.53 -2.81
N ALA A 121 16.29 3.56 -3.28
CA ALA A 121 17.32 4.39 -2.67
C ALA A 121 16.70 5.80 -2.52
N PRO A 122 16.91 6.52 -1.39
CA PRO A 122 16.56 7.92 -1.37
C PRO A 122 17.20 8.51 -2.63
N LEU A 123 16.37 9.07 -3.52
CA LEU A 123 16.84 9.71 -4.74
C LEU A 123 17.85 10.74 -4.26
N LYS A 124 19.14 10.45 -4.44
CA LYS A 124 20.22 11.37 -4.11
C LYS A 124 20.09 12.52 -5.09
N ASP A 125 19.35 13.56 -4.74
CA ASP A 125 19.24 14.83 -5.48
C ASP A 125 19.15 14.73 -7.02
N ASN A 126 18.69 13.60 -7.53
CA ASN A 126 18.42 13.41 -8.94
C ASN A 126 16.97 13.82 -9.09
N LYS A 127 16.79 14.95 -9.75
CA LYS A 127 15.50 15.52 -10.14
C LYS A 127 14.54 14.38 -10.47
N ILE A 128 13.39 14.36 -9.77
CA ILE A 128 12.32 13.35 -9.90
C ILE A 128 11.91 13.12 -11.37
N GLU A 129 12.21 14.08 -12.23
CA GLU A 129 12.06 14.08 -13.69
C GLU A 129 12.72 12.92 -14.45
N ASP A 130 13.76 12.28 -13.92
CA ASP A 130 14.56 11.29 -14.67
C ASP A 130 14.17 9.81 -14.43
N VAL A 131 13.35 9.52 -13.42
CA VAL A 131 13.00 8.14 -13.01
C VAL A 131 11.57 7.76 -13.38
N ILE A 132 10.68 8.75 -13.50
CA ILE A 132 9.36 8.55 -14.07
C ILE A 132 9.56 8.66 -15.59
N PRO A 133 9.21 7.65 -16.41
CA PRO A 133 9.12 7.87 -17.85
C PRO A 133 8.27 9.12 -18.01
N LYS A 134 8.79 10.20 -18.60
CA LYS A 134 7.99 11.38 -18.97
C LYS A 134 6.90 10.87 -19.90
N LEU A 135 5.80 10.41 -19.33
CA LEU A 135 4.59 10.11 -20.06
C LEU A 135 4.13 11.50 -20.46
N SER A 136 4.34 11.83 -21.73
CA SER A 136 3.84 13.10 -22.25
C SER A 136 2.35 13.16 -21.94
N ILE A 137 1.88 14.37 -21.63
CA ILE A 137 0.45 14.62 -21.38
C ILE A 137 -0.37 14.06 -22.55
N ASP A 138 0.12 14.22 -23.78
CA ASP A 138 -0.49 13.64 -24.99
C ASP A 138 -0.64 12.11 -24.93
N ARG A 139 0.40 11.40 -24.45
CA ARG A 139 0.37 9.94 -24.33
C ARG A 139 -0.57 9.48 -23.22
N LEU A 140 -0.67 10.24 -22.12
CA LEU A 140 -1.66 10.00 -21.07
C LEU A 140 -3.08 10.14 -21.63
N CYS A 141 -3.37 11.23 -22.35
CA CYS A 141 -4.66 11.47 -22.99
C CYS A 141 -5.03 10.34 -23.97
N GLU A 142 -4.10 9.89 -24.80
CA GLU A 142 -4.32 8.76 -25.70
C GLU A 142 -4.66 7.47 -24.95
N MET A 143 -3.96 7.19 -23.85
CA MET A 143 -4.20 6.00 -23.03
C MET A 143 -5.55 6.06 -22.31
N GLN A 144 -5.92 7.23 -21.78
CA GLN A 144 -7.22 7.45 -21.13
C GLN A 144 -8.38 7.27 -22.12
N ARG A 145 -8.25 7.73 -23.37
CA ARG A 145 -9.27 7.52 -24.41
C ARG A 145 -9.36 6.07 -24.89
N LYS A 146 -8.28 5.29 -24.79
CA LYS A 146 -8.28 3.85 -25.12
C LYS A 146 -8.88 2.98 -24.01
N ASP A 147 -8.91 3.48 -22.78
CA ASP A 147 -9.48 2.76 -21.64
C ASP A 147 -11.02 2.75 -21.74
N SER A 148 -11.62 1.56 -21.72
CA SER A 148 -13.06 1.38 -21.90
C SER A 148 -13.92 2.04 -20.82
N ASN A 149 -13.40 2.18 -19.60
CA ASN A 149 -14.13 2.76 -18.48
C ASN A 149 -14.01 4.28 -18.49
N LEU A 150 -12.79 4.79 -18.69
CA LEU A 150 -12.54 6.22 -18.75
C LEU A 150 -13.11 6.83 -20.04
N PHE A 151 -13.13 6.11 -21.15
CA PHE A 151 -13.71 6.57 -22.41
C PHE A 151 -15.20 6.93 -22.29
N ALA A 152 -15.98 6.13 -21.55
CA ALA A 152 -17.39 6.43 -21.31
C ALA A 152 -17.57 7.72 -20.51
N ILE A 153 -16.71 7.93 -19.50
CA ILE A 153 -16.71 9.15 -18.67
C ILE A 153 -16.26 10.36 -19.49
N ILE A 154 -15.20 10.22 -20.29
CA ILE A 154 -14.69 11.28 -21.16
C ILE A 154 -15.74 11.68 -22.20
N ASN A 155 -16.38 10.74 -22.88
CA ASN A 155 -17.43 11.06 -23.86
C ASN A 155 -18.65 11.72 -23.20
N TYR A 156 -19.02 11.28 -22.01
CA TYR A 156 -20.09 11.92 -21.25
C TYR A 156 -19.73 13.36 -20.87
N LEU A 157 -18.50 13.61 -20.42
CA LEU A 157 -18.02 14.95 -20.07
C LEU A 157 -17.81 15.86 -21.30
N GLU A 158 -17.37 15.32 -22.44
CA GLU A 158 -17.13 16.11 -23.68
C GLU A 158 -18.40 16.36 -24.51
N LYS A 159 -19.26 15.34 -24.64
CA LYS A 159 -20.37 15.33 -25.60
C LYS A 159 -21.74 15.15 -24.95
N GLY A 160 -21.79 14.81 -23.66
CA GLY A 160 -23.05 14.47 -22.97
C GLY A 160 -23.63 13.12 -23.37
N GLU A 161 -22.86 12.27 -24.07
CA GLU A 161 -23.32 10.97 -24.57
C GLU A 161 -23.15 9.89 -23.50
N LEU A 162 -24.24 9.21 -23.17
CA LEU A 162 -24.24 8.08 -22.24
C LEU A 162 -24.18 6.74 -23.02
N PRO A 163 -23.54 5.70 -22.46
CA PRO A 163 -23.52 4.39 -23.09
C PRO A 163 -24.93 3.76 -23.12
N ASP A 164 -25.25 3.02 -24.20
CA ASP A 164 -26.56 2.40 -24.43
C ASP A 164 -27.01 1.45 -23.31
N GLN A 165 -26.06 0.87 -22.59
CA GLN A 165 -26.34 -0.03 -21.46
C GLN A 165 -26.73 0.77 -20.21
N SER A 166 -27.98 0.59 -19.77
CA SER A 166 -28.57 1.30 -18.64
C SER A 166 -27.80 1.19 -17.30
N SER A 167 -27.11 0.07 -17.05
CA SER A 167 -26.25 -0.10 -15.87
C SER A 167 -24.99 0.75 -15.95
N LYS A 168 -24.30 0.71 -17.10
CA LYS A 168 -23.08 1.51 -17.35
C LYS A 168 -23.40 3.00 -17.40
N ALA A 169 -24.55 3.39 -17.96
CA ALA A 169 -24.96 4.80 -17.98
C ALA A 169 -25.08 5.38 -16.56
N ARG A 170 -25.68 4.63 -15.63
CA ARG A 170 -25.78 5.05 -14.22
C ARG A 170 -24.42 5.13 -13.55
N GLU A 171 -23.57 4.15 -13.80
CA GLU A 171 -22.20 4.11 -13.27
C GLU A 171 -21.37 5.28 -13.80
N THR A 172 -21.47 5.59 -15.09
CA THR A 172 -20.78 6.73 -15.73
C THR A 172 -21.20 8.05 -15.09
N VAL A 173 -22.50 8.28 -14.84
CA VAL A 173 -22.99 9.52 -14.20
C VAL A 173 -22.48 9.65 -12.75
N ILE A 174 -22.49 8.55 -11.98
CA ILE A 174 -22.00 8.58 -10.59
C ILE A 174 -20.48 8.83 -10.56
N LEU A 175 -19.75 8.19 -11.47
CA LEU A 175 -18.30 8.31 -11.51
C LEU A 175 -17.87 9.67 -12.05
N SER A 176 -18.56 10.23 -13.05
CA SER A 176 -18.20 11.51 -13.67
C SER A 176 -18.13 12.66 -12.68
N ASP A 177 -18.89 12.62 -11.58
CA ASP A 177 -18.84 13.63 -10.52
C ASP A 177 -17.46 13.72 -9.84
N ASN A 178 -16.62 12.69 -9.98
CA ASN A 178 -15.26 12.65 -9.40
C ASN A 178 -14.17 13.01 -10.42
N TYR A 179 -14.52 13.33 -11.67
CA TYR A 179 -13.56 13.60 -12.73
C TYR A 179 -13.82 14.97 -13.38
N GLU A 180 -12.74 15.68 -13.67
CA GLU A 180 -12.76 16.90 -14.48
C GLU A 180 -11.93 16.69 -15.74
N LEU A 181 -12.38 17.29 -16.83
CA LEU A 181 -11.69 17.24 -18.12
C LEU A 181 -11.23 18.64 -18.51
N ASP A 182 -9.93 18.78 -18.77
CA ASP A 182 -9.31 20.01 -19.28
C ASP A 182 -8.56 19.72 -20.59
N ASN A 183 -8.06 20.77 -21.25
CA ASN A 183 -7.19 20.69 -22.43
C ASN A 183 -5.95 19.80 -22.23
N SER A 184 -5.61 19.48 -20.99
CA SER A 184 -4.49 18.61 -20.59
C SER A 184 -4.89 17.17 -20.22
N GLY A 185 -6.16 16.79 -20.39
CA GLY A 185 -6.65 15.42 -20.12
C GLY A 185 -7.64 15.33 -18.94
N MET A 186 -7.94 14.09 -18.53
CA MET A 186 -8.91 13.82 -17.46
C MET A 186 -8.21 13.64 -16.10
N TYR A 187 -8.70 14.33 -15.07
CA TYR A 187 -8.15 14.30 -13.72
C TYR A 187 -9.20 13.81 -12.72
N SER A 188 -8.79 12.97 -11.77
CA SER A 188 -9.64 12.54 -10.65
C SER A 188 -9.41 13.42 -9.43
N ASP A 189 -10.51 13.84 -8.80
CA ASP A 189 -10.57 14.52 -7.50
C ASP A 189 -9.92 15.93 -7.42
N VAL A 190 -10.80 16.92 -7.59
CA VAL A 190 -10.55 18.37 -7.46
C VAL A 190 -9.94 18.73 -6.11
N GLU A 191 -10.22 17.95 -5.05
CA GLU A 191 -9.68 18.22 -3.72
C GLU A 191 -8.16 17.97 -3.66
N PHE A 192 -7.68 16.97 -4.41
CA PHE A 192 -6.25 16.69 -4.57
C PHE A 192 -5.60 17.69 -5.52
N TRP A 193 -6.28 18.07 -6.60
CA TRP A 193 -5.78 19.08 -7.55
C TRP A 193 -5.63 20.47 -6.91
N CYS A 194 -6.63 20.94 -6.15
CA CYS A 194 -6.54 22.22 -5.42
C CYS A 194 -5.44 22.23 -4.34
N LYS A 195 -5.11 21.07 -3.73
CA LYS A 195 -3.99 20.94 -2.79
C LYS A 195 -2.62 20.93 -3.50
N SER A 196 -2.58 20.55 -4.77
CA SER A 196 -1.36 20.41 -5.59
C SER A 196 -1.07 21.62 -6.47
N CYS A 197 -2.07 22.47 -6.74
CA CYS A 197 -1.95 23.67 -7.57
C CYS A 197 -1.35 24.85 -6.78
N VAL A 198 -0.25 25.40 -7.27
CA VAL A 198 0.52 26.50 -6.63
C VAL A 198 -0.33 27.77 -6.46
N ASP A 199 -1.22 28.06 -7.41
CA ASP A 199 -2.12 29.21 -7.38
C ASP A 199 -3.29 29.04 -6.41
N CYS A 200 -3.74 27.79 -6.19
CA CYS A 200 -4.81 27.48 -5.23
C CYS A 200 -4.28 27.41 -3.79
N ALA A 201 -3.06 26.90 -3.61
CA ALA A 201 -2.42 26.75 -2.30
C ALA A 201 -2.11 28.08 -1.58
N THR A 202 -2.01 29.20 -2.33
CA THR A 202 -1.74 30.54 -1.77
C THR A 202 -2.99 31.22 -1.20
N LYS A 203 -4.19 30.78 -1.55
CA LYS A 203 -5.45 31.27 -0.96
C LYS A 203 -5.81 30.42 0.26
N LYS A 204 -5.40 30.88 1.45
CA LYS A 204 -5.73 30.24 2.74
C LYS A 204 -7.26 30.09 2.89
N THR A 205 -7.75 28.88 2.65
CA THR A 205 -9.14 28.40 2.79
C THR A 205 -10.19 29.03 1.87
N PRO A 206 -10.92 28.25 1.05
CA PRO A 206 -12.11 28.75 0.37
C PRO A 206 -13.24 28.91 1.41
N LYS A 207 -13.73 30.15 1.57
CA LYS A 207 -14.81 30.51 2.53
C LYS A 207 -16.21 29.99 2.15
N HIS A 208 -16.33 29.26 1.05
CA HIS A 208 -17.56 28.62 0.60
C HIS A 208 -17.18 27.31 -0.07
N ARG A 209 -17.98 26.25 0.10
CA ARG A 209 -17.97 25.07 -0.77
C ARG A 209 -18.05 25.60 -2.21
N PRO A 210 -16.98 25.59 -3.02
CA PRO A 210 -17.05 26.19 -4.32
C PRO A 210 -17.78 25.19 -5.21
N LYS A 211 -19.07 25.45 -5.46
CA LYS A 211 -19.55 25.19 -6.82
C LYS A 211 -18.65 26.07 -7.70
N ALA A 212 -17.77 25.45 -8.47
CA ALA A 212 -16.93 26.19 -9.41
C ALA A 212 -17.84 27.09 -10.28
N PRO A 213 -17.38 28.30 -10.66
CA PRO A 213 -18.20 29.20 -11.45
C PRO A 213 -18.56 28.53 -12.78
N LEU A 214 -19.86 28.40 -13.04
CA LEU A 214 -20.46 27.76 -14.22
C LEU A 214 -20.22 28.49 -15.55
N ASN A 215 -19.33 29.47 -15.62
CA ASN A 215 -19.16 30.24 -16.85
C ASN A 215 -17.73 30.13 -17.39
N PRO A 216 -17.57 29.77 -18.68
CA PRO A 216 -16.29 29.91 -19.35
C PRO A 216 -15.87 31.38 -19.35
N LEU A 217 -14.57 31.63 -19.18
CA LEU A 217 -14.01 32.96 -19.40
C LEU A 217 -14.27 33.36 -20.86
N PRO A 218 -14.76 34.59 -21.12
CA PRO A 218 -15.00 35.05 -22.48
C PRO A 218 -13.67 35.09 -23.26
N ALA A 219 -13.80 34.86 -24.57
CA ALA A 219 -12.73 34.71 -25.56
C ALA A 219 -11.69 35.83 -25.56
#